data_AF-A0A2G1MFG0-F1
#
_entry.id   AF-A0A2G1MFG0-F1
#
_cell.length_a   1.000
_cell.length_b   1.000
_cell.length_c   1.000
_cell.angle_alpha   90.00
_cell.angle_beta   90.00
_cell.angle_gamma   90.00
#
_symmetry.space_group_name_H-M   'P 1'
#
loop_
_entity.id
_entity.type
_entity.pdbx_description
1 polymer ?
#
loop_
_entity_poly.entity_id
_entity_poly.type
_entity_poly.pdbx_seq_one_letter_code
_entity_poly.pdbx_strand_id
1 'polypeptide(L)'
;MTRAMRLPCAFSSRWRIKVVLPAPRKPVTTVAGILAGMWVFRYWSARMAPGVDMDCITICATCAAPGQAPEGAALAEAVRDGLREGCVLRLVDCLNVCHSPVALSIRGAGKMAYLFAGVDPAAQAAEIRKLADLYAEAAGGDITDARPLGALRHCLIGRIPA
;
A
#
# COMPACT_ATOMS: atom_id res chain seq x y z
N MET A 1 26.97 -12.11 -57.10
CA MET A 1 27.71 -12.48 -55.88
C MET A 1 27.66 -11.31 -54.91
N THR A 2 26.82 -11.48 -53.89
CA THR A 2 26.23 -10.43 -53.05
C THR A 2 27.16 -10.08 -51.88
N ARG A 3 27.57 -8.82 -51.81
CA ARG A 3 28.47 -8.27 -50.78
C ARG A 3 27.64 -7.88 -49.56
N ALA A 4 27.89 -8.53 -48.42
CA ALA A 4 27.23 -8.22 -47.15
C ALA A 4 27.61 -6.81 -46.67
N MET A 5 26.66 -5.89 -46.65
CA MET A 5 26.76 -4.60 -45.97
C MET A 5 26.47 -4.81 -44.48
N ARG A 6 27.45 -4.52 -43.62
CA ARG A 6 27.23 -4.43 -42.17
C ARG A 6 26.66 -3.06 -41.84
N LEU A 7 25.48 -3.04 -41.23
CA LEU A 7 24.82 -1.84 -40.71
C LEU A 7 25.60 -1.28 -39.51
N PRO A 8 25.69 0.06 -39.34
CA PRO A 8 26.32 0.65 -38.18
C PRO A 8 25.48 0.46 -36.91
N CYS A 9 26.18 0.21 -35.80
CA CYS A 9 25.60 0.14 -34.45
C CYS A 9 24.89 1.46 -34.10
N ALA A 10 23.57 1.39 -33.93
CA ALA A 10 22.77 2.52 -33.49
C ALA A 10 23.13 2.89 -32.03
N PHE A 11 23.78 4.04 -31.92
CA PHE A 11 23.63 5.07 -30.90
C PHE A 11 22.91 4.67 -29.59
N SER A 12 23.66 4.12 -28.64
CA SER A 12 23.23 4.09 -27.24
C SER A 12 23.31 5.51 -26.67
N SER A 13 22.22 6.25 -26.71
CA SER A 13 22.10 7.50 -25.94
C SER A 13 22.01 7.13 -24.46
N ARG A 14 23.14 7.27 -23.75
CA ARG A 14 23.18 7.23 -22.29
C ARG A 14 22.35 8.40 -21.75
N TRP A 15 21.09 8.15 -21.45
CA TRP A 15 20.27 9.05 -20.64
C TRP A 15 20.83 9.07 -19.22
N ARG A 16 21.72 10.03 -18.96
CA ARG A 16 22.27 10.28 -17.63
C ARG A 16 21.23 11.07 -16.83
N ILE A 17 20.28 10.37 -16.23
CA ILE A 17 19.35 10.97 -15.26
C ILE A 17 20.20 11.48 -14.09
N LYS A 18 20.33 12.81 -13.96
CA LYS A 18 20.82 13.43 -12.74
C LYS A 18 19.73 13.29 -11.69
N VAL A 19 19.79 12.22 -10.90
CA VAL A 19 19.04 12.16 -9.64
C VAL A 19 19.67 13.21 -8.73
N VAL A 20 19.03 14.38 -8.63
CA VAL A 20 19.35 15.34 -7.57
C VAL A 20 18.78 14.74 -6.29
N LEU A 21 19.63 14.03 -5.54
CA LEU A 21 19.31 13.63 -4.18
C LEU A 21 19.04 14.91 -3.38
N PRO A 22 17.87 15.07 -2.74
CA PRO A 22 17.66 16.20 -1.84
C PRO A 22 18.71 16.15 -0.74
N ALA A 23 19.32 17.31 -0.47
CA ALA A 23 20.32 17.47 0.58
C ALA A 23 19.80 16.88 1.91
N PRO A 24 20.67 16.28 2.75
CA PRO A 24 20.26 15.78 4.05
C PRO A 24 19.60 16.92 4.83
N ARG A 25 18.32 16.72 5.21
CA ARG A 25 17.62 17.68 6.08
C ARG A 25 18.40 17.77 7.38
N LYS A 26 18.84 18.98 7.74
CA LYS A 26 19.49 19.27 9.02
C LYS A 26 18.62 18.74 10.17
N PRO A 27 19.20 18.21 11.25
CA PRO A 27 18.41 17.76 12.39
C PRO A 27 17.60 18.95 12.91
N VAL A 28 16.27 18.77 12.99
CA VAL A 28 15.40 19.72 13.66
C VAL A 28 15.75 19.65 15.13
N THR A 29 16.33 20.72 15.67
CA THR A 29 16.52 20.89 17.10
C THR A 29 15.16 20.76 17.77
N THR A 30 14.96 19.67 18.51
CA THR A 30 13.78 19.48 19.36
C THR A 30 13.83 20.57 20.43
N VAL A 31 13.02 21.62 20.25
CA VAL A 31 12.70 22.53 21.32
C VAL A 31 11.81 21.77 22.29
N ALA A 32 12.38 21.37 23.41
CA ALA A 32 11.63 20.93 24.57
C ALA A 32 10.73 22.09 25.02
N GLY A 33 9.44 21.98 24.70
CA GLY A 33 8.46 23.04 24.92
C GLY A 33 7.05 22.47 25.00
N ILE A 34 6.73 21.95 26.19
CA ILE A 34 5.49 22.22 26.94
C ILE A 34 4.15 22.06 26.18
N LEU A 35 3.50 20.91 26.46
CA LEU A 35 2.05 20.71 26.65
C LEU A 35 1.07 21.24 25.58
N ALA A 36 0.80 20.42 24.55
CA ALA A 36 -0.55 20.18 24.02
C ALA A 36 -0.51 19.12 22.91
N GLY A 37 -1.33 18.06 23.02
CA GLY A 37 -1.58 17.13 21.90
C GLY A 37 -1.15 15.67 22.14
N MET A 38 -1.58 15.08 23.25
CA MET A 38 -1.29 13.72 23.71
C MET A 38 -1.82 12.56 22.81
N TRP A 39 -2.16 12.83 21.55
CA TRP A 39 -2.84 11.87 20.66
C TRP A 39 -2.06 11.50 19.38
N VAL A 40 -1.12 12.31 18.91
CA VAL A 40 -0.45 12.07 17.60
C VAL A 40 0.79 11.17 17.72
N PHE A 41 1.42 11.09 18.90
CA PHE A 41 2.68 10.38 19.09
C PHE A 41 2.56 8.88 19.37
N ARG A 42 1.36 8.36 19.65
CA ARG A 42 1.21 6.95 20.06
C ARG A 42 1.27 5.94 18.90
N TYR A 43 1.31 6.42 17.64
CA TYR A 43 1.39 5.54 16.47
C TYR A 43 2.80 5.34 15.90
N TRP A 44 3.80 6.14 16.32
CA TRP A 44 5.15 6.06 15.75
C TRP A 44 6.13 5.17 16.56
N SER A 45 5.80 4.81 17.81
CA SER A 45 6.63 3.93 18.64
C SER A 45 6.04 2.53 18.83
N ALA A 46 5.48 1.92 17.78
CA ALA A 46 5.48 0.47 17.71
C ALA A 46 6.92 0.02 17.41
N ARG A 47 7.79 0.11 18.43
CA ARG A 47 9.06 -0.59 18.45
C ARG A 47 8.69 -2.07 18.53
N MET A 48 8.58 -2.66 17.34
CA MET A 48 8.31 -4.07 17.08
C MET A 48 9.20 -4.92 17.99
N ALA A 49 8.61 -5.92 18.64
CA ALA A 49 9.39 -7.04 19.12
C ALA A 49 10.08 -7.68 17.89
N PRO A 50 11.40 -7.89 17.90
CA PRO A 50 12.05 -8.65 16.84
C PRO A 50 11.45 -10.07 16.84
N GLY A 51 10.70 -10.44 15.79
CA GLY A 51 10.20 -11.80 15.61
C GLY A 51 8.71 -11.97 15.27
N VAL A 52 7.91 -10.90 15.14
CA VAL A 52 6.53 -11.00 14.61
C VAL A 52 6.37 -10.12 13.40
N ASP A 53 6.47 -10.71 12.21
CA ASP A 53 6.14 -10.04 10.96
C ASP A 53 4.64 -9.82 10.90
N MET A 54 4.24 -8.57 11.12
CA MET A 54 2.84 -8.16 11.18
C MET A 54 2.32 -7.87 9.76
N ASP A 55 1.19 -8.46 9.39
CA ASP A 55 0.52 -8.12 8.13
C ASP A 55 -0.04 -6.70 8.22
N CYS A 56 0.07 -5.93 7.15
CA CYS A 56 -0.34 -4.53 7.12
C CYS A 56 -1.29 -4.26 5.95
N ILE A 57 -2.52 -3.89 6.27
CA ILE A 57 -3.46 -3.28 5.32
C ILE A 57 -3.19 -1.78 5.28
N THR A 58 -3.03 -1.23 4.08
CA THR A 58 -2.84 0.19 3.85
C THR A 58 -3.94 0.72 2.95
N ILE A 59 -4.70 1.72 3.41
CA ILE A 59 -5.78 2.36 2.66
C ILE A 59 -5.36 3.79 2.28
N CYS A 60 -5.63 4.17 1.04
CA CYS A 60 -5.40 5.53 0.55
C CYS A 60 -6.44 6.49 1.14
N ALA A 61 -6.00 7.55 1.80
CA ALA A 61 -6.86 8.55 2.44
C ALA A 61 -7.50 9.54 1.46
N THR A 62 -6.87 9.77 0.29
CA THR A 62 -7.15 10.95 -0.55
C THR A 62 -7.75 10.62 -1.91
N CYS A 63 -7.81 9.36 -2.32
CA CYS A 63 -8.41 9.00 -3.61
C CYS A 63 -9.93 9.21 -3.56
N ALA A 64 -10.48 9.83 -4.60
CA ALA A 64 -11.90 10.12 -4.74
C ALA A 64 -12.29 10.11 -6.21
N ALA A 65 -13.53 9.76 -6.53
CA ALA A 65 -14.01 9.85 -7.90
C ALA A 65 -14.15 11.34 -8.30
N PRO A 66 -14.15 11.67 -9.60
CA PRO A 66 -14.31 13.06 -10.03
C PRO A 66 -15.55 13.72 -9.44
N GLY A 67 -15.36 14.83 -8.73
CA GLY A 67 -16.44 15.58 -8.09
C GLY A 67 -16.94 15.00 -6.75
N GLN A 68 -16.33 13.94 -6.23
CA GLN A 68 -16.68 13.35 -4.94
C GLN A 68 -15.60 13.63 -3.87
N ALA A 69 -16.00 13.53 -2.60
CA ALA A 69 -15.09 13.58 -1.46
C ALA A 69 -14.35 12.24 -1.30
N PRO A 70 -13.12 12.23 -0.73
CA PRO A 70 -12.43 10.99 -0.45
C PRO A 70 -13.08 10.20 0.70
N GLU A 71 -13.24 8.90 0.51
CA GLU A 71 -13.94 8.02 1.45
C GLU A 71 -13.01 7.00 2.15
N GLY A 72 -11.71 7.05 1.86
CA GLY A 72 -10.74 6.11 2.42
C GLY A 72 -10.64 6.10 3.94
N ALA A 73 -10.84 7.26 4.59
CA ALA A 73 -10.89 7.35 6.04
C ALA A 73 -12.13 6.66 6.63
N ALA A 74 -13.30 6.83 6.00
CA ALA A 74 -14.52 6.16 6.42
C ALA A 74 -14.40 4.64 6.26
N LEU A 75 -13.84 4.18 5.14
CA LEU A 75 -13.56 2.76 4.93
C LEU A 75 -12.58 2.21 5.97
N ALA A 76 -11.50 2.96 6.28
CA ALA A 76 -10.53 2.54 7.28
C ALA A 76 -11.17 2.31 8.65
N GLU A 77 -12.04 3.22 9.11
CA GLU A 77 -12.76 3.05 10.37
C GLU A 77 -13.70 1.85 10.34
N ALA A 78 -14.43 1.65 9.23
CA ALA A 78 -15.32 0.50 9.06
C ALA A 78 -14.57 -0.84 9.06
N VAL A 79 -13.33 -0.88 8.53
CA VAL A 79 -12.48 -2.09 8.52
C VAL A 79 -11.85 -2.36 9.87
N ARG A 80 -11.45 -1.31 10.61
CA ARG A 80 -10.87 -1.46 11.97
C ARG A 80 -11.81 -2.24 12.87
N ASP A 81 -13.11 -1.99 12.77
CA ASP A 81 -14.11 -2.76 13.49
C ASP A 81 -14.14 -4.21 12.97
N GLY A 82 -13.66 -5.16 13.79
CA GLY A 82 -13.57 -6.57 13.46
C GLY A 82 -12.29 -7.00 12.72
N LEU A 83 -11.30 -6.12 12.55
CA LEU A 83 -10.01 -6.52 11.99
C LEU A 83 -9.32 -7.54 12.91
N ARG A 84 -8.82 -8.65 12.34
CA ARG A 84 -8.15 -9.70 13.11
C ARG A 84 -6.94 -9.18 13.87
N GLU A 85 -6.64 -9.83 15.00
CA GLU A 85 -5.36 -9.67 15.66
C GLU A 85 -4.22 -10.13 14.73
N GLY A 86 -3.06 -9.47 14.86
CA GLY A 86 -1.91 -9.75 13.99
C GLY A 86 -1.95 -9.03 12.63
N CYS A 87 -2.98 -8.22 12.36
CA CYS A 87 -3.03 -7.34 11.19
C CYS A 87 -3.17 -5.86 11.62
N VAL A 88 -2.33 -5.00 11.06
CA VAL A 88 -2.37 -3.55 11.31
C VAL A 88 -3.01 -2.84 10.13
N LEU A 89 -3.90 -1.90 10.42
CA LEU A 89 -4.44 -0.98 9.43
C LEU A 89 -3.73 0.37 9.49
N ARG A 90 -3.23 0.81 8.33
CA ARG A 90 -2.64 2.13 8.11
C ARG A 90 -3.45 2.92 7.11
N LEU A 91 -3.68 4.18 7.45
CA LEU A 91 -4.15 5.17 6.50
C LEU A 91 -2.93 5.94 6.00
N VAL A 92 -2.79 6.10 4.68
CA VAL A 92 -1.68 6.84 4.05
C VAL A 92 -2.22 7.85 3.05
N ASP A 93 -1.44 8.88 2.76
CA ASP A 93 -1.90 9.94 1.86
C ASP A 93 -2.15 9.45 0.44
N CYS A 94 -1.32 8.56 -0.10
CA CYS A 94 -1.39 8.19 -1.51
C CYS A 94 -0.87 6.78 -1.82
N LEU A 95 -1.60 6.06 -2.67
CA LEU A 95 -1.15 4.82 -3.35
C LEU A 95 -0.98 5.01 -4.87
N ASN A 96 -1.18 6.23 -5.38
CA ASN A 96 -1.09 6.62 -6.80
C ASN A 96 -2.04 5.86 -7.73
N VAL A 97 -3.27 5.56 -7.26
CA VAL A 97 -4.31 4.86 -8.02
C VAL A 97 -5.61 5.69 -8.12
N CYS A 98 -5.47 7.00 -8.33
CA CYS A 98 -6.61 7.93 -8.25
C CYS A 98 -7.69 7.71 -9.31
N HIS A 99 -7.40 6.98 -10.40
CA HIS A 99 -8.36 6.72 -11.47
C HIS A 99 -9.44 5.68 -11.08
N SER A 100 -9.24 4.91 -10.02
CA SER A 100 -10.19 3.90 -9.52
C SER A 100 -10.21 3.88 -7.97
N PRO A 101 -10.86 4.87 -7.34
CA PRO A 101 -10.99 4.98 -5.89
C PRO A 101 -12.08 4.02 -5.34
N VAL A 102 -12.00 3.51 -4.11
CA VAL A 102 -10.91 3.66 -3.13
C VAL A 102 -9.80 2.61 -3.37
N ALA A 103 -8.54 2.96 -3.12
CA ALA A 103 -7.40 2.06 -3.26
C ALA A 103 -6.91 1.52 -1.91
N LEU A 104 -6.53 0.24 -1.86
CA LEU A 104 -5.92 -0.39 -0.69
C LEU A 104 -4.88 -1.43 -1.07
N SER A 105 -3.97 -1.74 -0.15
CA SER A 105 -2.99 -2.81 -0.30
C SER A 105 -2.86 -3.65 0.96
N ILE A 106 -2.37 -4.88 0.82
CA ILE A 106 -1.95 -5.72 1.94
C ILE A 106 -0.54 -6.26 1.70
N ARG A 107 0.29 -6.20 2.74
CA ARG A 107 1.71 -6.60 2.73
C ARG A 107 2.08 -7.27 4.06
N GLY A 108 2.88 -8.32 4.00
CA GLY A 108 3.60 -8.92 5.13
C GLY A 108 5.05 -9.20 4.73
N ALA A 109 5.96 -9.33 5.70
CA ALA A 109 7.35 -9.65 5.38
C ALA A 109 7.45 -11.06 4.77
N GLY A 110 8.25 -11.21 3.71
CA GLY A 110 8.40 -12.48 3.00
C GLY A 110 7.13 -12.96 2.26
N LYS A 111 6.08 -12.13 2.20
CA LYS A 111 4.80 -12.46 1.56
C LYS A 111 4.55 -11.63 0.31
N MET A 112 3.84 -12.22 -0.65
CA MET A 112 3.34 -11.52 -1.84
C MET A 112 2.47 -10.33 -1.42
N ALA A 113 2.67 -9.17 -2.02
CA ALA A 113 1.81 -8.01 -1.81
C ALA A 113 0.65 -7.98 -2.81
N TYR A 114 -0.48 -7.42 -2.39
CA TYR A 114 -1.63 -7.16 -3.27
C TYR A 114 -1.99 -5.69 -3.26
N LEU A 115 -2.41 -5.19 -4.42
CA LEU A 115 -2.95 -3.85 -4.61
C LEU A 115 -4.33 -3.94 -5.25
N PHE A 116 -5.29 -3.27 -4.63
CA PHE A 116 -6.68 -3.21 -5.08
C PHE A 116 -7.09 -1.76 -5.35
N ALA A 117 -8.01 -1.58 -6.27
CA ALA A 117 -8.56 -0.29 -6.68
C ALA A 117 -10.03 -0.45 -7.11
N GLY A 118 -10.83 0.60 -6.94
CA GLY A 118 -12.28 0.54 -7.16
C GLY A 118 -13.00 -0.17 -6.03
N VAL A 119 -12.48 -0.07 -4.81
CA VAL A 119 -13.09 -0.65 -3.61
C VAL A 119 -14.25 0.22 -3.17
N ASP A 120 -15.41 -0.40 -2.93
CA ASP A 120 -16.62 0.24 -2.45
C ASP A 120 -16.53 0.45 -0.92
N PRO A 121 -16.39 1.69 -0.45
CA PRO A 121 -16.23 2.00 0.97
C PRO A 121 -17.47 1.67 1.81
N ALA A 122 -18.65 1.63 1.21
CA ALA A 122 -19.92 1.38 1.91
C ALA A 122 -20.21 -0.12 2.06
N ALA A 123 -19.77 -0.94 1.10
CA ALA A 123 -20.13 -2.36 1.04
C ALA A 123 -19.01 -3.33 1.44
N GLN A 124 -17.73 -2.98 1.23
CA GLN A 124 -16.65 -3.98 1.19
C GLN A 124 -15.79 -4.12 2.45
N ALA A 125 -16.17 -3.45 3.55
CA ALA A 125 -15.40 -3.54 4.79
C ALA A 125 -15.27 -4.99 5.31
N ALA A 126 -16.30 -5.82 5.14
CA ALA A 126 -16.28 -7.23 5.56
C ALA A 126 -15.33 -8.08 4.71
N GLU A 127 -15.31 -7.87 3.40
CA GLU A 127 -14.40 -8.57 2.48
C GLU A 127 -12.94 -8.20 2.73
N ILE A 128 -12.65 -6.95 3.13
CA ILE A 128 -11.29 -6.52 3.48
C ILE A 128 -10.82 -7.21 4.77
N ARG A 129 -11.70 -7.39 5.76
CA ARG A 129 -11.36 -8.22 6.93
C ARG A 129 -11.11 -9.67 6.54
N LYS A 130 -11.94 -10.22 5.64
CA LYS A 130 -11.73 -11.57 5.11
C LYS A 130 -10.42 -11.71 4.33
N LEU A 131 -9.98 -10.65 3.65
CA LEU A 131 -8.65 -10.59 3.02
C LEU A 131 -7.53 -10.71 4.06
N ALA A 132 -7.64 -10.01 5.20
CA ALA A 132 -6.67 -10.16 6.29
C ALA A 132 -6.63 -11.61 6.81
N ASP A 133 -7.78 -12.27 6.91
CA ASP A 133 -7.85 -13.67 7.34
C ASP A 133 -7.14 -14.62 6.38
N LEU A 134 -7.48 -14.56 5.09
CA LEU A 134 -6.86 -15.41 4.06
C LEU A 134 -5.36 -15.14 3.94
N TYR A 135 -4.95 -13.88 4.06
CA TYR A 135 -3.56 -13.49 3.93
C TYR A 135 -2.68 -13.98 5.09
N ALA A 136 -3.26 -14.05 6.29
CA ALA A 136 -2.58 -14.63 7.45
C ALA A 136 -2.43 -16.15 7.34
N GLU A 137 -3.40 -16.84 6.74
CA GLU A 137 -3.35 -18.29 6.47
C GLU A 137 -2.35 -18.64 5.35
N ALA A 138 -2.10 -17.72 4.43
CA ALA A 138 -1.15 -17.89 3.34
C ALA A 138 0.30 -17.61 3.80
N ALA A 139 1.09 -18.67 4.04
CA ALA A 139 2.47 -18.56 4.53
C ALA A 139 3.37 -17.62 3.68
N GLY A 140 3.29 -17.73 2.35
CA GLY A 140 3.99 -16.82 1.41
C GLY A 140 3.12 -15.68 0.89
N GLY A 141 1.94 -15.47 1.46
CA GLY A 141 0.93 -14.53 0.96
C GLY A 141 0.27 -14.93 -0.35
N ASP A 142 0.52 -16.12 -0.91
CA ASP A 142 -0.17 -16.55 -2.13
C ASP A 142 -1.59 -17.03 -1.82
N ILE A 143 -2.57 -16.18 -2.13
CA ILE A 143 -4.00 -16.48 -2.01
C ILE A 143 -4.40 -17.21 -3.29
N THR A 144 -4.57 -18.53 -3.19
CA THR A 144 -4.89 -19.39 -4.33
C THR A 144 -6.39 -19.44 -4.65
N ASP A 145 -7.26 -19.16 -3.67
CA ASP A 145 -8.71 -19.02 -3.85
C ASP A 145 -9.22 -17.69 -3.27
N ALA A 146 -9.52 -16.75 -4.17
CA ALA A 146 -10.04 -15.43 -3.82
C ALA A 146 -11.58 -15.35 -3.82
N ARG A 147 -12.31 -16.44 -4.12
CA ARG A 147 -13.78 -16.43 -4.14
C ARG A 147 -14.41 -15.97 -2.81
N PRO A 148 -13.86 -16.29 -1.62
CA PRO A 148 -14.38 -15.79 -0.36
C PRO A 148 -14.33 -14.26 -0.20
N LEU A 149 -13.54 -13.55 -1.02
CA LEU A 149 -13.46 -12.09 -1.01
C LEU A 149 -14.61 -11.42 -1.77
N GLY A 150 -15.65 -12.14 -2.19
CA GLY A 150 -16.82 -11.52 -2.81
C GLY A 150 -16.45 -10.62 -3.99
N ALA A 151 -17.02 -9.42 -4.04
CA ALA A 151 -16.73 -8.45 -5.10
C ALA A 151 -15.29 -7.89 -5.03
N LEU A 152 -14.66 -7.85 -3.85
CA LEU A 152 -13.31 -7.30 -3.65
C LEU A 152 -12.25 -8.00 -4.53
N ARG A 153 -12.43 -9.29 -4.83
CA ARG A 153 -11.49 -10.03 -5.71
C ARG A 153 -11.38 -9.43 -7.11
N HIS A 154 -12.44 -8.77 -7.59
CA HIS A 154 -12.47 -8.13 -8.91
C HIS A 154 -11.83 -6.75 -8.89
N CYS A 155 -11.56 -6.19 -7.71
CA CYS A 155 -10.84 -4.93 -7.51
C CYS A 155 -9.31 -5.13 -7.56
N LEU A 156 -8.81 -6.36 -7.72
CA LEU A 156 -7.37 -6.63 -7.73
C LEU A 156 -6.71 -6.09 -9.00
N ILE A 157 -5.69 -5.23 -8.84
CA ILE A 157 -4.97 -4.62 -9.97
C ILE A 157 -3.48 -4.97 -10.01
N GLY A 158 -2.94 -5.58 -8.96
CA GLY A 158 -1.52 -5.92 -8.92
C GLY A 158 -1.15 -6.92 -7.83
N ARG A 159 -0.13 -7.74 -8.16
CA ARG A 159 0.55 -8.66 -7.25
C ARG A 159 2.04 -8.37 -7.32
N ILE A 160 2.72 -8.28 -6.18
CA ILE A 160 4.17 -8.05 -6.11
C ILE A 160 4.77 -9.23 -5.34
N PRO A 161 5.60 -10.08 -5.98
CA PRO A 161 6.29 -11.16 -5.29
C PRO A 161 7.21 -10.66 -4.16
N ALA A 162 7.46 -11.53 -3.19
CA ALA A 162 8.36 -11.26 -2.05
C ALA A 162 9.83 -11.10 -2.47
#